data_AF-A0A8R1HT92-F1
#
_entry.id   AF-A0A8R1HT92-F1
#
_cell.length_a   1.000
_cell.length_b   1.000
_cell.length_c   1.000
_cell.angle_alpha   90.00
_cell.angle_beta   90.00
_cell.angle_gamma   90.00
#
_symmetry.space_group_name_H-M   'P 1'
#
loop_
_entity.id
_entity.type
_entity.pdbx_description
1 polymer ?
#
loop_
_entity_poly.entity_id
_entity_poly.type
_entity_poly.pdbx_seq_one_letter_code
_entity_poly.pdbx_strand_id
1 'polypeptide(L)'
;MHHYFILALLFSLPLVFSSVLDSFRANGIEFEVYGEGRLIPEKQYCTPYTLDLNEFINSFNTNNMNDYSRGLLQNRIFTSFDSICRSFHIKTDSETMLHYNLTEDRSQMRYLDYFDYNWNSLRFERDLKSLFLENKINNPFLDSVKEETIIRAGASDVLDFSQKTTVFPKMCNVKKMTIDMNICFNISDIPQSGTIYALAHGGEFLHNEEVYAYYDIPQFVLITQQAIIPIELEKCKVLFGTYIYCFEELATQCDVRTLSDCPIYAYKTGDEFIFSRNFGIATIYATTESDVDLYKNGTKSTVPHRIFVLRTVFGVPTTTLGLPVMQPEMTPHQEPEKSQFAELLPESMTVLSSSLDKPTRLYTTQRRGVNMLSHKHYDQGAWDAVRDFFGF
;
A
#
# COMPACT_ATOMS: atom_id res chain seq x y z
N MET A 1 14.63 -63.29 -32.65
CA MET A 1 13.37 -62.92 -31.98
C MET A 1 13.61 -61.63 -31.22
N HIS A 2 13.01 -60.54 -31.70
CA HIS A 2 13.16 -59.19 -31.15
C HIS A 2 12.33 -59.03 -29.87
N HIS A 3 12.89 -58.41 -28.84
CA HIS A 3 12.14 -57.84 -27.72
C HIS A 3 12.32 -56.33 -27.77
N TYR A 4 11.18 -55.66 -27.95
CA TYR A 4 11.06 -54.21 -28.08
C TYR A 4 11.29 -53.53 -26.73
N PHE A 5 12.24 -52.60 -26.70
CA PHE A 5 12.33 -51.56 -25.68
C PHE A 5 11.20 -50.55 -25.92
N ILE A 6 10.22 -50.47 -25.02
CA ILE A 6 9.24 -49.39 -25.02
C ILE A 6 9.90 -48.21 -24.30
N LEU A 7 10.38 -47.25 -25.09
CA LEU A 7 10.83 -45.94 -24.63
C LEU A 7 9.57 -45.12 -24.31
N ALA A 8 9.24 -44.96 -23.03
CA ALA A 8 8.19 -44.04 -22.60
C ALA A 8 8.68 -42.60 -22.79
N LEU A 9 8.22 -41.97 -23.88
CA LEU A 9 8.33 -40.54 -24.11
C LEU A 9 7.50 -39.80 -23.05
N LEU A 10 8.18 -39.40 -21.96
CA LEU A 10 7.73 -38.33 -21.08
C LEU A 10 7.64 -37.03 -21.89
N PHE A 11 6.47 -36.76 -22.45
CA PHE A 11 6.13 -35.42 -22.90
C PHE A 11 6.04 -34.52 -21.66
N SER A 12 7.13 -33.82 -21.39
CA SER A 12 7.14 -32.62 -20.55
C SER A 12 6.30 -31.56 -21.24
N LEU A 13 5.00 -31.52 -20.94
CA LEU A 13 4.18 -30.34 -21.17
C LEU A 13 4.83 -29.18 -20.41
N PRO A 14 5.12 -28.04 -21.03
CA PRO A 14 5.55 -26.86 -20.30
C PRO A 14 4.41 -26.48 -19.36
N LEU A 15 4.65 -26.58 -18.04
CA LEU A 15 3.83 -25.95 -17.02
C LEU A 15 3.86 -24.45 -17.33
N VAL A 16 2.82 -23.96 -18.01
CA VAL A 16 2.55 -22.53 -18.11
C VAL A 16 2.17 -22.11 -16.70
N PHE A 17 3.15 -21.63 -15.93
CA PHE A 17 2.87 -20.89 -14.72
C PHE A 17 2.16 -19.61 -15.16
N SER A 18 0.82 -19.59 -15.12
CA SER A 18 0.08 -18.34 -15.30
C SER A 18 0.56 -17.36 -14.24
N SER A 19 0.81 -16.11 -14.62
CA SER A 19 1.22 -15.13 -13.61
C SER A 19 0.08 -14.94 -12.60
N VAL A 20 0.42 -14.56 -11.37
CA VAL A 20 -0.57 -14.22 -10.33
C VAL A 20 -1.60 -13.20 -10.85
N LEU A 21 -1.13 -12.25 -11.66
CA LEU A 21 -1.98 -11.22 -12.25
C LEU A 21 -2.95 -11.79 -13.30
N ASP A 22 -2.59 -12.87 -13.99
CA ASP A 22 -3.51 -13.56 -14.89
C ASP A 22 -4.61 -14.29 -14.12
N SER A 23 -4.28 -14.87 -12.96
CA SER A 23 -5.26 -15.43 -12.04
C SER A 23 -6.22 -14.35 -11.51
N PHE A 24 -5.72 -13.15 -11.18
CA PHE A 24 -6.58 -12.03 -10.80
C PHE A 24 -7.55 -11.64 -11.92
N ARG A 25 -7.08 -11.50 -13.16
CA ARG A 25 -7.94 -11.19 -14.31
C ARG A 25 -8.98 -12.29 -14.55
N ALA A 26 -8.58 -13.56 -14.51
CA ALA A 26 -9.50 -14.69 -14.64
C ALA A 26 -10.58 -14.71 -13.54
N ASN A 27 -10.23 -14.19 -12.36
CA ASN A 27 -11.12 -14.04 -11.21
C ASN A 27 -11.85 -12.69 -11.16
N GLY A 28 -11.90 -11.91 -12.26
CA GLY A 28 -12.64 -10.65 -12.30
C GLY A 28 -12.12 -9.62 -11.29
N ILE A 29 -10.85 -9.71 -10.90
CA ILE A 29 -10.19 -8.77 -10.00
C ILE A 29 -9.50 -7.70 -10.85
N GLU A 30 -9.91 -6.46 -10.67
CA GLU A 30 -9.20 -5.29 -11.15
C GLU A 30 -8.08 -4.94 -10.18
N PHE A 31 -6.96 -4.48 -10.74
CA PHE A 31 -5.81 -4.11 -9.93
C PHE A 31 -5.03 -2.94 -10.51
N GLU A 32 -4.31 -2.25 -9.62
CA GLU A 32 -3.40 -1.16 -9.93
C GLU A 32 -2.11 -1.31 -9.12
N VAL A 33 -0.97 -1.01 -9.73
CA VAL A 33 0.30 -0.92 -9.00
C VAL A 33 0.25 0.32 -8.12
N TYR A 34 0.29 0.10 -6.80
CA TYR A 34 0.23 1.18 -5.83
C TYR A 34 1.62 1.68 -5.43
N GLY A 35 2.61 0.79 -5.38
CA GLY A 35 4.00 1.13 -5.05
C GLY A 35 4.86 -0.09 -4.77
N GLU A 36 6.11 0.14 -4.37
CA GLU A 36 6.99 -0.92 -3.89
C GLU A 36 6.83 -1.07 -2.38
N GLY A 37 6.77 -2.31 -1.91
CA GLY A 37 6.45 -2.62 -0.53
C GLY A 37 7.38 -3.63 0.10
N ARG A 38 7.47 -3.56 1.42
CA ARG A 38 8.13 -4.57 2.24
C ARG A 38 7.30 -4.88 3.47
N LEU A 39 7.14 -6.17 3.76
CA LEU A 39 6.55 -6.63 5.01
C LEU A 39 7.65 -6.84 6.06
N ILE A 40 7.44 -6.28 7.24
CA ILE A 40 8.27 -6.42 8.45
C ILE A 40 7.37 -7.04 9.52
N PRO A 41 7.10 -8.35 9.46
CA PRO A 41 6.16 -8.99 10.39
C PRO A 41 6.68 -8.94 11.84
N GLU A 42 7.98 -8.69 12.01
CA GLU A 42 8.68 -8.76 13.27
C GLU A 42 8.85 -7.38 13.95
N LYS A 43 7.78 -6.57 13.94
CA LYS A 43 7.72 -5.28 14.66
C LYS A 43 8.20 -5.37 16.12
N GLN A 44 8.14 -6.57 16.73
CA GLN A 44 8.61 -6.88 18.08
C GLN A 44 10.14 -6.72 18.26
N TYR A 45 10.94 -6.81 17.19
CA TYR A 45 12.40 -6.61 17.27
C TYR A 45 12.81 -5.15 17.04
N CYS A 46 11.87 -4.27 16.72
CA CYS A 46 12.17 -2.85 16.60
C CYS A 46 12.42 -2.25 17.99
N THR A 47 13.61 -1.72 18.20
CA THR A 47 14.02 -1.11 19.47
C THR A 47 13.81 0.40 19.43
N PRO A 48 13.18 1.00 20.45
CA PRO A 48 13.15 2.45 20.58
C PRO A 48 14.57 3.01 20.73
N TYR A 49 14.84 4.10 20.03
CA TYR A 49 16.14 4.77 20.06
C TYR A 49 15.95 6.28 19.94
N THR A 50 16.76 7.02 20.68
CA THR A 50 16.83 8.48 20.55
C THR A 50 18.18 8.82 19.96
N LEU A 51 18.16 9.32 18.72
CA LEU A 51 19.36 9.84 18.07
C LEU A 51 19.65 11.24 18.58
N ASP A 52 20.81 11.44 19.20
CA ASP A 52 21.29 12.74 19.64
C ASP A 52 22.17 13.37 18.54
N LEU A 53 21.75 14.52 18.02
CA LEU A 53 22.49 15.21 16.96
C LEU A 53 23.57 16.15 17.51
N ASN A 54 23.65 16.36 18.83
CA ASN A 54 24.58 17.32 19.42
C ASN A 54 26.03 16.96 19.16
N GLU A 55 26.40 15.67 19.19
CA GLU A 55 27.77 15.23 18.84
C GLU A 55 28.11 15.56 17.38
N PHE A 56 27.19 15.31 16.46
CA PHE A 56 27.35 15.68 15.06
C PHE A 56 27.48 17.19 14.87
N ILE A 57 26.64 17.98 15.54
CA ILE A 57 26.68 19.46 15.49
C ILE A 57 28.00 19.98 16.08
N ASN A 58 28.46 19.40 17.18
CA ASN A 58 29.73 19.76 17.82
C ASN A 58 30.94 19.38 16.98
N SER A 59 30.80 18.44 16.02
CA SER A 59 31.87 18.11 15.06
C SER A 59 32.12 19.19 14.01
N PHE A 60 31.23 20.19 13.89
CA PHE A 60 31.41 21.28 12.94
C PHE A 60 32.62 22.14 13.33
N ASN A 61 33.45 22.45 12.34
CA ASN A 61 34.61 23.30 12.54
C ASN A 61 34.16 24.74 12.79
N THR A 62 33.94 25.08 14.07
CA THR A 62 33.46 26.40 14.53
C THR A 62 34.49 27.12 15.39
N ASN A 63 35.64 26.48 15.66
CA ASN A 63 36.69 26.99 16.55
C ASN A 63 37.27 28.32 16.07
N ASN A 64 37.30 28.54 14.76
CA ASN A 64 37.82 29.77 14.18
C ASN A 64 36.74 30.83 13.99
N MET A 65 35.45 30.52 14.17
CA MET A 65 34.35 31.47 13.93
C MET A 65 34.22 32.48 15.08
N ASN A 66 33.86 33.73 14.74
CA ASN A 66 33.46 34.71 15.75
C ASN A 66 32.11 34.34 16.39
N ASP A 67 31.82 34.89 17.58
CA ASP A 67 30.62 34.52 18.36
C ASP A 67 29.31 34.85 17.63
N TYR A 68 29.28 35.94 16.86
CA TYR A 68 28.13 36.30 16.02
C TYR A 68 27.82 35.19 14.98
N SER A 69 28.83 34.76 14.22
CA SER A 69 28.68 33.75 13.17
C SER A 69 28.35 32.37 13.77
N ARG A 70 28.93 32.04 14.92
CA ARG A 70 28.62 30.81 15.65
C ARG A 70 27.17 30.79 16.14
N GLY A 71 26.69 31.88 16.73
CA GLY A 71 25.30 32.04 17.14
C GLY A 71 24.32 31.98 15.96
N LEU A 72 24.67 32.60 14.83
CA LEU A 72 23.86 32.53 13.62
C LEU A 72 23.79 31.10 13.06
N LEU A 73 24.92 30.38 12.99
CA LEU A 73 24.97 28.98 12.57
C LEU A 73 24.08 28.11 13.46
N GLN A 74 24.17 28.29 14.78
CA GLN A 74 23.34 27.53 15.73
C GLN A 74 21.86 27.79 15.49
N ASN A 75 21.43 29.05 15.39
CA ASN A 75 20.03 29.38 15.09
C ASN A 75 19.57 28.79 13.76
N ARG A 76 20.43 28.80 12.74
CA ARG A 76 20.15 28.23 11.42
C ARG A 76 19.94 26.71 11.51
N ILE A 77 20.80 26.00 12.23
CA ILE A 77 20.69 24.54 12.44
C ILE A 77 19.35 24.17 13.11
N PHE A 78 18.98 24.86 14.19
CA PHE A 78 17.70 24.60 14.89
C PHE A 78 16.49 24.88 14.00
N THR A 79 16.52 25.98 13.23
CA THR A 79 15.46 26.33 12.27
C THR A 79 15.34 25.27 11.18
N SER A 80 16.47 24.84 10.62
CA SER A 80 16.51 23.81 9.58
C SER A 80 16.04 22.45 10.10
N PHE A 81 16.35 22.11 11.36
CA PHE A 81 15.87 20.88 11.99
C PHE A 81 14.34 20.83 12.09
N ASP A 82 13.70 21.88 12.65
CA ASP A 82 12.23 21.97 12.75
C ASP A 82 11.58 21.93 11.35
N SER A 83 12.12 22.72 10.41
CA SER A 83 11.62 22.78 9.02
C SER A 83 11.68 21.42 8.32
N ILE A 84 12.81 20.72 8.43
CA ILE A 84 12.98 19.41 7.80
C ILE A 84 12.02 18.39 8.45
N CYS A 85 11.97 18.30 9.79
CA CYS A 85 11.05 17.37 10.46
C CYS A 85 9.60 17.57 10.02
N ARG A 86 9.14 18.82 9.91
CA ARG A 86 7.79 19.13 9.42
C ARG A 86 7.59 18.77 7.95
N SER A 87 8.58 19.01 7.08
CA SER A 87 8.49 18.63 5.66
C SER A 87 8.37 17.11 5.44
N PHE A 88 8.92 16.32 6.35
CA PHE A 88 8.80 14.86 6.37
C PHE A 88 7.58 14.36 7.17
N HIS A 89 6.69 15.26 7.60
CA HIS A 89 5.51 14.95 8.42
C HIS A 89 5.83 14.21 9.71
N ILE A 90 7.01 14.46 10.29
CA ILE A 90 7.42 13.90 11.59
C ILE A 90 6.87 14.82 12.69
N LYS A 91 6.25 14.23 13.71
CA LYS A 91 5.70 14.99 14.84
C LYS A 91 6.81 15.79 15.53
N THR A 92 6.57 17.05 15.85
CA THR A 92 7.50 17.86 16.65
C THR A 92 6.93 18.07 18.06
N ASP A 93 7.81 18.27 19.06
CA ASP A 93 7.42 18.59 20.45
C ASP A 93 6.90 20.03 20.62
N SER A 94 7.00 20.84 19.57
CA SER A 94 6.58 22.23 19.54
C SER A 94 5.39 22.42 18.60
N GLU A 95 4.20 22.71 19.14
CA GLU A 95 3.01 23.01 18.32
C GLU A 95 3.21 24.30 17.49
N THR A 96 4.03 25.24 17.97
CA THR A 96 4.41 26.46 17.27
C THR A 96 5.69 26.27 16.46
N MET A 97 5.69 26.75 15.22
CA MET A 97 6.91 26.86 14.41
C MET A 97 7.88 27.80 15.13
N LEU A 98 9.11 27.36 15.37
CA LEU A 98 10.12 28.23 15.98
C LEU A 98 10.62 29.19 14.90
N HIS A 99 10.00 30.38 14.84
CA HIS A 99 10.52 31.47 14.03
C HIS A 99 11.74 32.09 14.71
N TYR A 100 12.92 31.54 14.43
CA TYR A 100 14.15 32.28 14.67
C TYR A 100 14.23 33.41 13.65
N ASN A 101 14.33 34.65 14.14
CA ASN A 101 14.49 35.81 13.28
C ASN A 101 15.92 35.80 12.72
N LEU A 102 16.13 35.13 11.59
CA LEU A 102 17.41 35.03 10.89
C LEU A 102 17.67 36.32 10.13
N THR A 103 17.97 37.41 10.84
CA THR A 103 18.45 38.64 10.21
C THR A 103 19.95 38.50 9.97
N GLU A 104 20.33 38.07 8.76
CA GLU A 104 21.73 37.87 8.39
C GLU A 104 22.42 39.22 8.09
N ASP A 105 23.06 39.82 9.08
CA ASP A 105 23.99 40.94 8.83
C ASP A 105 25.35 40.40 8.39
N ARG A 106 25.56 40.37 7.06
CA ARG A 106 26.81 39.91 6.44
C ARG A 106 28.01 40.78 6.78
N SER A 107 27.80 42.04 7.19
CA SER A 107 28.92 42.95 7.52
C SER A 107 29.64 42.53 8.81
N GLN A 108 29.00 41.71 9.65
CA GLN A 108 29.55 41.20 10.91
C GLN A 108 30.25 39.83 10.75
N MET A 109 30.23 39.25 9.55
CA MET A 109 30.88 37.98 9.25
C MET A 109 32.20 38.21 8.52
N ARG A 110 33.27 37.55 8.99
CA ARG A 110 34.50 37.47 8.21
C ARG A 110 34.29 36.54 7.02
N TYR A 111 35.08 36.73 5.96
CA TYR A 111 34.97 35.92 4.74
C TYR A 111 35.03 34.40 5.00
N LEU A 112 35.97 33.95 5.83
CA LEU A 112 36.08 32.53 6.21
C LEU A 112 34.91 32.06 7.08
N ASP A 113 34.43 32.89 8.01
CA ASP A 113 33.27 32.57 8.85
C ASP A 113 32.00 32.40 8.00
N TYR A 114 31.83 33.21 6.96
CA TYR A 114 30.71 33.06 6.02
C TYR A 114 30.78 31.75 5.23
N PHE A 115 31.98 31.33 4.80
CA PHE A 115 32.16 30.06 4.11
C PHE A 115 31.83 28.88 5.05
N ASP A 116 32.38 28.87 6.26
CA ASP A 116 32.15 27.83 7.26
C ASP A 116 30.68 27.78 7.69
N TYR A 117 30.03 28.93 7.88
CA TYR A 117 28.60 29.05 8.15
C TYR A 117 27.76 28.34 7.08
N ASN A 118 27.96 28.70 5.80
CA ASN A 118 27.17 28.12 4.71
C ASN A 118 27.46 26.63 4.53
N TRP A 119 28.73 26.24 4.58
CA TRP A 119 29.14 24.85 4.42
C TRP A 119 28.52 23.96 5.49
N ASN A 120 28.64 24.35 6.77
CA ASN A 120 28.11 23.56 7.87
C ASN A 120 26.57 23.52 7.87
N SER A 121 25.90 24.64 7.55
CA SER A 121 24.44 24.67 7.41
C SER A 121 23.95 23.73 6.30
N LEU A 122 24.56 23.78 5.12
CA LEU A 122 24.17 22.92 3.99
C LEU A 122 24.47 21.45 4.27
N ARG A 123 25.61 21.17 4.90
CA ARG A 123 25.97 19.81 5.32
C ARG A 123 24.94 19.25 6.30
N PHE A 124 24.58 20.01 7.33
CA PHE A 124 23.55 19.60 8.29
C PHE A 124 22.22 19.27 7.59
N GLU A 125 21.73 20.18 6.74
CA GLU A 125 20.47 19.99 6.03
C GLU A 125 20.50 18.76 5.13
N ARG A 126 21.59 18.56 4.38
CA ARG A 126 21.73 17.43 3.46
C ARG A 126 21.80 16.11 4.21
N ASP A 127 22.64 16.03 5.24
CA ASP A 127 22.88 14.79 5.97
C ASP A 127 21.61 14.39 6.76
N LEU A 128 20.90 15.35 7.36
CA LEU A 128 19.60 15.10 8.01
C LEU A 128 18.51 14.68 7.02
N LYS A 129 18.42 15.35 5.85
CA LYS A 129 17.52 14.94 4.79
C LYS A 129 17.85 13.52 4.34
N SER A 130 19.11 13.17 4.16
CA SER A 130 19.54 11.80 3.80
C SER A 130 19.12 10.77 4.85
N LEU A 131 19.26 11.06 6.15
CA LEU A 131 18.77 10.18 7.22
C LEU A 131 17.27 9.88 7.08
N PHE A 132 16.46 10.92 6.86
CA PHE A 132 15.02 10.75 6.64
C PHE A 132 14.68 10.19 5.26
N LEU A 133 15.50 10.47 4.23
CA LEU A 133 15.37 10.03 2.83
C LEU A 133 15.77 8.58 2.59
N GLU A 134 16.59 8.02 3.48
CA GLU A 134 17.06 6.64 3.35
C GLU A 134 16.51 5.78 4.47
N ASN A 135 15.94 6.40 5.51
CA ASN A 135 15.54 5.73 6.74
C ASN A 135 16.68 4.90 7.31
N LYS A 136 17.89 5.49 7.29
CA LYS A 136 19.13 4.88 7.76
C LYS A 136 19.94 5.88 8.56
N ILE A 137 20.64 5.38 9.57
CA ILE A 137 21.65 6.15 10.28
C ILE A 137 22.95 6.03 9.47
N ASN A 138 23.21 7.07 8.68
CA ASN A 138 24.39 7.13 7.81
C ASN A 138 25.65 7.54 8.58
N ASN A 139 26.82 7.39 7.94
CA ASN A 139 28.14 7.67 8.53
C ASN A 139 28.23 8.94 9.39
N PRO A 140 27.65 10.11 9.01
CA PRO A 140 27.72 11.32 9.84
C PRO A 140 27.13 11.18 11.25
N PHE A 141 26.26 10.19 11.46
CA PHE A 141 25.54 9.96 12.70
C PHE A 141 25.95 8.66 13.41
N LEU A 142 26.73 7.78 12.76
CA LEU A 142 27.12 6.48 13.33
C LEU A 142 27.95 6.64 14.60
N ASP A 143 28.76 7.69 14.69
CA ASP A 143 29.57 7.97 15.89
C ASP A 143 28.72 8.17 17.15
N SER A 144 27.48 8.64 16.99
CA SER A 144 26.52 8.82 18.11
C SER A 144 25.80 7.52 18.51
N VAL A 145 25.96 6.44 17.72
CA VAL A 145 25.33 5.15 17.99
C VAL A 145 26.19 4.37 18.97
N LYS A 146 25.65 4.16 20.17
CA LYS A 146 26.33 3.37 21.21
C LYS A 146 26.41 1.90 20.82
N GLU A 147 27.50 1.24 21.21
CA GLU A 147 27.71 -0.20 21.02
C GLU A 147 26.56 -1.05 21.59
N GLU A 148 26.00 -0.64 22.74
CA GLU A 148 24.81 -1.30 23.29
C GLU A 148 23.61 -1.26 22.35
N THR A 149 23.40 -0.17 21.62
CA THR A 149 22.32 -0.05 20.63
C THR A 149 22.57 -0.97 19.44
N ILE A 150 23.83 -1.05 18.99
CA ILE A 150 24.25 -1.96 17.91
C ILE A 150 23.94 -3.42 18.29
N ILE A 151 24.35 -3.82 19.49
CA ILE A 151 24.12 -5.16 20.02
C ILE A 151 22.63 -5.43 20.25
N ARG A 152 21.87 -4.47 20.80
CA ARG A 152 20.41 -4.61 21.02
C ARG A 152 19.63 -4.70 19.72
N ALA A 153 20.07 -3.99 18.69
CA ALA A 153 19.55 -4.14 17.35
C ALA A 153 19.83 -5.57 16.84
N GLY A 154 20.95 -6.18 17.23
CA GLY A 154 21.35 -7.53 16.80
C GLY A 154 22.47 -7.51 15.76
N ALA A 155 23.07 -6.34 15.52
CA ALA A 155 24.24 -6.18 14.66
C ALA A 155 25.51 -6.69 15.33
N SER A 156 26.41 -7.26 14.54
CA SER A 156 27.73 -7.67 15.01
C SER A 156 28.71 -6.50 15.15
N ASP A 157 28.56 -5.47 14.33
CA ASP A 157 29.42 -4.29 14.32
C ASP A 157 28.70 -3.07 13.69
N VAL A 158 29.39 -1.93 13.64
CA VAL A 158 28.88 -0.66 13.07
C VAL A 158 28.55 -0.78 11.59
N LEU A 159 29.32 -1.56 10.83
CA LEU A 159 29.10 -1.73 9.39
C LEU A 159 27.83 -2.55 9.15
N ASP A 160 27.68 -3.67 9.85
CA ASP A 160 26.51 -4.53 9.84
C ASP A 160 25.25 -3.76 10.26
N PHE A 161 25.36 -2.94 11.31
CA PHE A 161 24.32 -2.01 11.74
C PHE A 161 23.92 -1.04 10.62
N SER A 162 24.88 -0.35 10.01
CA SER A 162 24.60 0.65 8.96
C SER A 162 23.91 0.05 7.72
N GLN A 163 24.21 -1.21 7.41
CA GLN A 163 23.69 -1.89 6.23
C GLN A 163 22.31 -2.49 6.46
N LYS A 164 22.09 -3.14 7.62
CA LYS A 164 20.92 -3.98 7.90
C LYS A 164 19.88 -3.34 8.79
N THR A 165 20.11 -2.13 9.30
CA THR A 165 19.08 -1.40 10.03
C THR A 165 18.20 -0.56 9.11
N THR A 166 16.95 -0.39 9.52
CA THR A 166 16.06 0.63 9.01
C THR A 166 15.49 1.39 10.20
N VAL A 167 15.43 2.71 10.10
CA VAL A 167 14.97 3.57 11.18
C VAL A 167 13.66 4.25 10.81
N PHE A 168 12.76 4.34 11.78
CA PHE A 168 11.45 4.98 11.62
C PHE A 168 11.35 6.15 12.58
N PRO A 169 11.56 7.40 12.11
CA PRO A 169 11.39 8.59 12.92
C PRO A 169 9.95 8.69 13.43
N LYS A 170 9.80 8.98 14.72
CA LYS A 170 8.50 9.19 15.37
C LYS A 170 8.29 10.64 15.76
N MET A 171 9.31 11.23 16.37
CA MET A 171 9.19 12.55 16.95
C MET A 171 10.54 13.28 16.93
N CYS A 172 10.53 14.55 16.54
CA CYS A 172 11.66 15.44 16.68
C CYS A 172 11.49 16.29 17.94
N ASN A 173 12.50 16.28 18.82
CA ASN A 173 12.60 17.23 19.91
C ASN A 173 13.52 18.39 19.50
N VAL A 174 12.91 19.50 19.10
CA VAL A 174 13.66 20.63 18.52
C VAL A 174 14.57 21.28 19.55
N LYS A 175 14.13 21.37 20.82
CA LYS A 175 14.91 22.00 21.88
C LYS A 175 16.17 21.22 22.25
N LYS A 176 16.11 19.89 22.19
CA LYS A 176 17.21 18.99 22.55
C LYS A 176 18.05 18.55 21.36
N MET A 177 17.64 18.89 20.12
CA MET A 177 18.26 18.38 18.89
C MET A 177 18.32 16.86 18.87
N THR A 178 17.22 16.21 19.21
CA THR A 178 17.11 14.75 19.23
C THR A 178 15.94 14.25 18.40
N ILE A 179 16.09 13.03 17.87
CA ILE A 179 15.05 12.36 17.09
C ILE A 179 14.71 11.04 17.80
N ASP A 180 13.49 10.92 18.29
CA ASP A 180 12.95 9.66 18.77
C ASP A 180 12.51 8.82 17.56
N MET A 181 13.04 7.60 17.47
CA MET A 181 12.83 6.68 16.37
C MET A 181 12.72 5.24 16.85
N ASN A 182 12.27 4.35 15.96
CA ASN A 182 12.41 2.91 16.13
C ASN A 182 13.50 2.42 15.19
N ILE A 183 14.46 1.64 15.70
CA ILE A 183 15.44 0.92 14.87
C ILE A 183 14.97 -0.52 14.74
N CYS A 184 14.79 -0.97 13.51
CA CYS A 184 14.53 -2.37 13.20
C CYS A 184 15.78 -2.95 12.53
N PHE A 185 16.27 -4.08 13.05
CA PHE A 185 17.44 -4.76 12.53
C PHE A 185 17.03 -6.03 11.81
N ASN A 186 17.79 -6.37 10.76
CA ASN A 186 17.65 -7.60 10.02
C ASN A 186 16.18 -7.93 9.73
N ILE A 187 15.54 -7.02 9.00
CA ILE A 187 14.21 -7.20 8.43
C ILE A 187 14.32 -8.34 7.41
N SER A 188 14.40 -9.59 7.85
CA SER A 188 14.51 -10.83 7.06
C SER A 188 15.47 -10.81 5.85
N ASP A 189 16.51 -11.65 5.88
CA ASP A 189 17.31 -12.04 4.70
C ASP A 189 16.49 -12.77 3.61
N ILE A 190 15.21 -13.11 3.90
CA ILE A 190 14.24 -13.60 2.92
C ILE A 190 13.48 -12.39 2.35
N PRO A 191 13.51 -12.15 1.03
CA PRO A 191 12.83 -11.01 0.43
C PRO A 191 11.30 -11.15 0.55
N GLN A 192 10.72 -10.57 1.60
CA GLN A 192 9.32 -10.15 1.59
C GLN A 192 9.19 -8.71 1.05
N SER A 193 10.01 -8.40 0.04
CA SER A 193 9.92 -7.17 -0.74
C SER A 193 9.27 -7.51 -2.08
N GLY A 194 8.47 -6.59 -2.59
CA GLY A 194 7.81 -6.75 -3.87
C GLY A 194 6.87 -5.60 -4.15
N THR A 195 5.96 -5.79 -5.08
CA THR A 195 5.05 -4.72 -5.52
C THR A 195 3.73 -4.82 -4.77
N ILE A 196 3.26 -3.69 -4.25
CA ILE A 196 1.93 -3.56 -3.65
C ILE A 196 0.94 -3.27 -4.77
N TYR A 197 -0.13 -4.06 -4.80
CA TYR A 197 -1.25 -3.86 -5.70
C TYR A 197 -2.48 -3.45 -4.88
N ALA A 198 -3.18 -2.43 -5.37
CA ALA A 198 -4.54 -2.15 -4.96
C ALA A 198 -5.49 -3.04 -5.77
N LEU A 199 -6.43 -3.70 -5.10
CA LEU A 199 -7.35 -4.67 -5.70
C LEU A 199 -8.81 -4.29 -5.45
N ALA A 200 -9.67 -4.63 -6.40
CA ALA A 200 -11.12 -4.74 -6.18
C ALA A 200 -11.72 -5.81 -7.11
N HIS A 201 -12.68 -6.57 -6.60
CA HIS A 201 -13.49 -7.48 -7.42
C HIS A 201 -14.55 -6.67 -8.17
N GLY A 202 -14.68 -6.91 -9.48
CA GLY A 202 -15.61 -6.17 -10.34
C GLY A 202 -17.07 -6.53 -10.15
N GLY A 203 -17.35 -7.71 -9.59
CA GLY A 203 -18.69 -8.25 -9.41
C GLY A 203 -19.34 -8.71 -10.72
N GLU A 204 -20.55 -9.25 -10.60
CA GLU A 204 -21.36 -9.72 -11.71
C GLU A 204 -22.84 -9.43 -11.45
N PHE A 205 -23.58 -9.19 -12.53
CA PHE A 205 -25.04 -9.14 -12.49
C PHE A 205 -25.61 -10.57 -12.60
N LEU A 206 -26.40 -10.96 -11.62
CA LEU A 206 -27.04 -12.28 -11.50
C LEU A 206 -28.54 -12.17 -11.74
N HIS A 207 -29.15 -13.32 -12.09
CA HIS A 207 -30.60 -13.47 -12.21
C HIS A 207 -31.24 -12.42 -13.14
N ASN A 208 -30.79 -12.34 -14.40
CA ASN A 208 -31.26 -11.34 -15.37
C ASN A 208 -31.12 -9.90 -14.85
N GLU A 209 -29.96 -9.59 -14.25
CA GLU A 209 -29.62 -8.25 -13.77
C GLU A 209 -30.48 -7.76 -12.60
N GLU A 210 -31.14 -8.68 -11.88
CA GLU A 210 -31.93 -8.39 -10.69
C GLU A 210 -31.11 -8.33 -9.40
N VAL A 211 -29.88 -8.82 -9.43
CA VAL A 211 -28.96 -8.82 -8.30
C VAL A 211 -27.56 -8.48 -8.81
N TYR A 212 -26.83 -7.65 -8.09
CA TYR A 212 -25.41 -7.42 -8.32
C TYR A 212 -24.62 -8.02 -7.16
N ALA A 213 -23.69 -8.93 -7.44
CA ALA A 213 -22.90 -9.63 -6.43
C ALA A 213 -21.40 -9.44 -6.67
N TYR A 214 -20.63 -9.36 -5.59
CA TYR A 214 -19.16 -9.24 -5.66
C TYR A 214 -18.50 -9.96 -4.48
N TYR A 215 -17.24 -10.36 -4.66
CA TYR A 215 -16.40 -10.86 -3.58
C TYR A 215 -15.76 -9.70 -2.81
N ASP A 216 -15.85 -9.75 -1.49
CA ASP A 216 -15.13 -8.83 -0.62
C ASP A 216 -13.71 -9.33 -0.40
N ILE A 217 -12.80 -8.83 -1.23
CA ILE A 217 -11.38 -9.15 -1.19
C ILE A 217 -10.58 -8.06 -0.45
N PRO A 218 -9.40 -8.38 0.11
CA PRO A 218 -8.46 -7.40 0.61
C PRO A 218 -8.16 -6.29 -0.41
N GLN A 219 -8.25 -5.04 0.02
CA GLN A 219 -8.03 -3.89 -0.87
C GLN A 219 -6.57 -3.77 -1.32
N PHE A 220 -5.62 -4.29 -0.53
CA PHE A 220 -4.20 -4.22 -0.85
C PHE A 220 -3.52 -5.57 -0.60
N VAL A 221 -2.63 -5.95 -1.52
CA VAL A 221 -1.77 -7.11 -1.37
C VAL A 221 -0.33 -6.76 -1.73
N LEU A 222 0.62 -7.31 -0.99
CA LEU A 222 2.02 -7.33 -1.34
C LEU A 222 2.32 -8.62 -2.12
N ILE A 223 2.71 -8.49 -3.37
CA ILE A 223 3.11 -9.63 -4.21
C ILE A 223 4.63 -9.71 -4.20
N THR A 224 5.16 -10.79 -3.65
CA THR A 224 6.59 -11.11 -3.63
C THR A 224 6.88 -12.24 -4.62
N GLN A 225 8.13 -12.64 -4.77
CA GLN A 225 8.50 -13.80 -5.60
C GLN A 225 7.88 -15.11 -5.09
N GLN A 226 7.47 -15.16 -3.82
CA GLN A 226 7.12 -16.41 -3.12
C GLN A 226 5.66 -16.42 -2.64
N ALA A 227 5.07 -15.25 -2.37
CA ALA A 227 3.78 -15.14 -1.71
C ALA A 227 2.94 -13.96 -2.21
N ILE A 228 1.63 -14.06 -2.02
CA ILE A 228 0.71 -12.92 -2.05
C ILE A 228 0.27 -12.71 -0.61
N ILE A 229 0.52 -11.53 -0.08
CA ILE A 229 0.30 -11.24 1.33
C ILE A 229 -0.69 -10.09 1.45
N PRO A 230 -1.93 -10.34 1.92
CA PRO A 230 -2.89 -9.28 2.23
C PRO A 230 -2.32 -8.30 3.27
N ILE A 231 -2.49 -7.00 3.01
CA ILE A 231 -1.99 -5.94 3.90
C ILE A 231 -3.06 -4.86 4.08
N GLU A 232 -2.94 -4.11 5.18
CA GLU A 232 -3.77 -2.96 5.48
C GLU A 232 -2.91 -1.70 5.45
N LEU A 233 -3.12 -0.81 4.46
CA LEU A 233 -2.27 0.38 4.30
C LEU A 233 -2.22 1.28 5.53
N GLU A 234 -3.30 1.32 6.33
CA GLU A 234 -3.34 2.09 7.59
C GLU A 234 -2.32 1.60 8.61
N LYS A 235 -1.93 0.31 8.53
CA LYS A 235 -0.89 -0.30 9.35
C LYS A 235 0.50 -0.25 8.69
N CYS A 236 0.62 0.38 7.53
CA CYS A 236 1.87 0.59 6.84
C CYS A 236 2.39 2.03 7.02
N LYS A 237 3.69 2.23 6.75
CA LYS A 237 4.35 3.53 6.70
C LYS A 237 4.85 3.78 5.28
N VAL A 238 4.37 4.86 4.68
CA VAL A 238 4.80 5.31 3.36
C VAL A 238 6.04 6.19 3.50
N LEU A 239 7.11 5.83 2.79
CA LEU A 239 8.40 6.52 2.71
C LEU A 239 8.58 7.05 1.28
N PHE A 240 8.90 8.33 1.12
CA PHE A 240 9.09 9.03 -0.17
C PHE A 240 7.91 8.96 -1.14
N GLY A 241 6.72 8.67 -0.63
CA GLY A 241 5.51 8.52 -1.45
C GLY A 241 5.47 7.26 -2.31
N THR A 242 6.52 6.43 -2.33
CA THR A 242 6.63 5.29 -3.27
C THR A 242 7.07 3.97 -2.62
N TYR A 243 7.75 4.02 -1.46
CA TYR A 243 8.18 2.83 -0.72
C TYR A 243 7.33 2.64 0.54
N ILE A 244 6.71 1.48 0.69
CA ILE A 244 5.70 1.24 1.71
C ILE A 244 6.15 0.10 2.62
N TYR A 245 6.27 0.38 3.91
CA TYR A 245 6.66 -0.60 4.92
C TYR A 245 5.45 -1.01 5.73
N CYS A 246 5.02 -2.24 5.58
CA CYS A 246 3.93 -2.82 6.35
C CYS A 246 4.52 -3.63 7.51
N PHE A 247 3.91 -3.54 8.69
CA PHE A 247 4.44 -4.21 9.88
C PHE A 247 3.66 -5.45 10.28
N GLU A 248 2.49 -5.64 9.67
CA GLU A 248 1.53 -6.67 10.04
C GLU A 248 0.81 -7.10 8.76
N GLU A 249 0.56 -8.40 8.64
CA GLU A 249 -0.33 -8.95 7.61
C GLU A 249 -1.79 -8.64 7.98
N LEU A 250 -2.65 -8.48 6.98
CA LEU A 250 -4.07 -8.44 7.21
C LEU A 250 -4.55 -9.84 7.58
N ALA A 251 -5.12 -9.98 8.78
CA ALA A 251 -5.71 -11.23 9.23
C ALA A 251 -6.99 -11.54 8.42
N THR A 252 -6.85 -12.36 7.38
CA THR A 252 -7.96 -12.80 6.52
C THR A 252 -7.75 -14.24 6.06
N GLN A 253 -8.85 -14.95 5.83
CA GLN A 253 -8.84 -16.29 5.23
C GLN A 253 -9.08 -16.24 3.71
N CYS A 254 -9.48 -15.08 3.18
CA CYS A 254 -9.75 -14.90 1.77
C CYS A 254 -8.48 -15.07 0.93
N ASP A 255 -8.46 -16.10 0.07
CA ASP A 255 -7.41 -16.28 -0.92
C ASP A 255 -7.81 -15.60 -2.24
N VAL A 256 -7.17 -14.47 -2.53
CA VAL A 256 -7.43 -13.69 -3.75
C VAL A 256 -7.07 -14.40 -5.06
N ARG A 257 -6.28 -15.49 -5.01
CA ARG A 257 -5.93 -16.29 -6.20
C ARG A 257 -7.06 -17.21 -6.64
N THR A 258 -7.92 -17.61 -5.73
CA THR A 258 -8.98 -18.59 -5.95
C THR A 258 -10.35 -18.05 -5.61
N LEU A 259 -10.42 -16.89 -4.94
CA LEU A 259 -11.60 -16.33 -4.29
C LEU A 259 -12.19 -17.24 -3.19
N SER A 260 -11.45 -18.27 -2.76
CA SER A 260 -11.91 -19.16 -1.68
C SER A 260 -11.94 -18.41 -0.35
N ASP A 261 -12.98 -18.69 0.44
CA ASP A 261 -13.22 -18.10 1.77
C ASP A 261 -13.39 -16.57 1.79
N CYS A 262 -13.48 -15.94 0.61
CA CYS A 262 -13.81 -14.53 0.47
C CYS A 262 -15.32 -14.31 0.69
N PRO A 263 -15.73 -13.38 1.56
CA PRO A 263 -17.15 -13.07 1.74
C PRO A 263 -17.80 -12.62 0.44
N ILE A 264 -19.03 -13.07 0.19
CA ILE A 264 -19.83 -12.63 -0.96
C ILE A 264 -20.87 -11.64 -0.44
N TYR A 265 -20.99 -10.50 -1.11
CA TYR A 265 -22.06 -9.55 -0.86
C TYR A 265 -22.88 -9.34 -2.12
N ALA A 266 -24.19 -9.14 -1.93
CA ALA A 266 -25.12 -8.91 -3.02
C ALA A 266 -26.08 -7.77 -2.71
N TYR A 267 -26.40 -7.00 -3.74
CA TYR A 267 -27.42 -5.95 -3.72
C TYR A 267 -28.58 -6.37 -4.62
N LYS A 268 -29.80 -6.04 -4.21
CA LYS A 268 -30.92 -5.99 -5.15
C LYS A 268 -30.67 -4.82 -6.10
N THR A 269 -30.79 -5.07 -7.39
CA THR A 269 -30.71 -4.02 -8.40
C THR A 269 -32.13 -3.59 -8.77
N GLY A 270 -32.31 -2.28 -8.90
CA GLY A 270 -33.53 -1.65 -9.43
C GLY A 270 -33.18 -0.80 -10.65
N ASP A 271 -34.13 -0.01 -11.15
CA ASP A 271 -33.96 0.74 -12.40
C ASP A 271 -32.80 1.77 -12.34
N GLU A 272 -32.49 2.32 -11.17
CA GLU A 272 -31.44 3.33 -10.94
C GLU A 272 -30.28 2.81 -10.06
N PHE A 273 -29.98 1.50 -10.13
CA PHE A 273 -28.92 0.93 -9.31
C PHE A 273 -27.55 1.47 -9.75
N ILE A 274 -26.80 2.02 -8.79
CA ILE A 274 -25.40 2.40 -8.95
C ILE A 274 -24.60 1.90 -7.75
N PHE A 275 -23.56 1.13 -8.03
CA PHE A 275 -22.56 0.72 -7.07
C PHE A 275 -21.20 1.23 -7.49
N SER A 276 -20.38 1.63 -6.52
CA SER A 276 -19.00 2.00 -6.77
C SER A 276 -18.05 1.49 -5.69
N ARG A 277 -16.84 1.10 -6.11
CA ARG A 277 -15.77 0.65 -5.21
C ARG A 277 -14.43 1.17 -5.66
N ASN A 278 -13.71 1.81 -4.74
CA ASN A 278 -12.38 2.34 -5.02
C ASN A 278 -11.29 1.30 -4.79
N PHE A 279 -10.29 1.30 -5.67
CA PHE A 279 -9.02 0.61 -5.51
C PHE A 279 -7.90 1.51 -6.03
N GLY A 280 -6.92 1.81 -5.20
CA GLY A 280 -5.86 2.75 -5.57
C GLY A 280 -6.44 4.13 -5.90
N ILE A 281 -6.16 4.62 -7.11
CA ILE A 281 -6.73 5.88 -7.64
C ILE A 281 -7.86 5.64 -8.65
N ALA A 282 -8.28 4.38 -8.81
CA ALA A 282 -9.32 3.97 -9.72
C ALA A 282 -10.62 3.59 -8.98
N THR A 283 -11.71 3.57 -9.72
CA THR A 283 -13.04 3.21 -9.20
C THR A 283 -13.71 2.24 -10.15
N ILE A 284 -14.20 1.11 -9.63
CA ILE A 284 -15.13 0.25 -10.34
C ILE A 284 -16.53 0.81 -10.16
N TYR A 285 -17.30 0.89 -11.23
CA TYR A 285 -18.73 1.20 -11.23
C TYR A 285 -19.52 0.01 -11.77
N ALA A 286 -20.66 -0.26 -11.15
CA ALA A 286 -21.68 -1.17 -11.66
C ALA A 286 -23.03 -0.44 -11.70
N THR A 287 -23.71 -0.45 -12.84
CA THR A 287 -24.98 0.27 -13.04
C THR A 287 -25.97 -0.49 -13.91
N THR A 288 -27.27 -0.32 -13.65
CA THR A 288 -28.34 -0.81 -14.53
C THR A 288 -28.68 0.16 -15.66
N GLU A 289 -28.11 1.36 -15.66
CA GLU A 289 -28.32 2.33 -16.73
C GLU A 289 -27.72 1.82 -18.06
N SER A 290 -28.53 1.86 -19.12
CA SER A 290 -28.17 1.35 -20.45
C SER A 290 -27.12 2.20 -21.18
N ASP A 291 -27.04 3.50 -20.85
CA ASP A 291 -26.24 4.48 -21.56
C ASP A 291 -25.52 5.42 -20.60
N VAL A 292 -24.32 5.05 -20.15
CA VAL A 292 -23.46 5.98 -19.41
C VAL A 292 -22.76 6.91 -20.40
N ASP A 293 -23.19 8.17 -20.42
CA ASP A 293 -22.65 9.21 -21.28
C ASP A 293 -21.26 9.67 -20.82
N LEU A 294 -20.22 9.40 -21.60
CA LEU A 294 -18.87 9.90 -21.32
C LEU A 294 -18.57 11.17 -22.07
N TYR A 295 -18.05 12.19 -21.38
CA TYR A 295 -17.47 13.36 -22.03
C TYR A 295 -15.93 13.24 -22.07
N LYS A 296 -15.37 12.76 -23.18
CA LYS A 296 -13.91 12.74 -23.40
C LYS A 296 -13.53 13.88 -24.35
N ASN A 297 -12.80 14.88 -23.84
CA ASN A 297 -12.44 16.10 -24.60
C ASN A 297 -13.65 16.79 -25.27
N GLY A 298 -14.82 16.77 -24.62
CA GLY A 298 -16.07 17.34 -25.15
C GLY A 298 -16.86 16.42 -26.09
N THR A 299 -16.37 15.21 -26.40
CA THR A 299 -17.07 14.23 -27.24
C THR A 299 -17.79 13.19 -26.39
N LYS A 300 -19.08 12.97 -26.68
CA LYS A 300 -19.92 11.95 -26.03
C LYS A 300 -19.54 10.55 -26.53
N SER A 301 -19.19 9.64 -25.62
CA SER A 301 -18.96 8.22 -25.92
C SER A 301 -19.79 7.36 -24.97
N THR A 302 -20.56 6.41 -25.48
CA THR A 302 -21.35 5.50 -24.66
C THR A 302 -20.55 4.22 -24.42
N VAL A 303 -20.45 3.78 -23.16
CA VAL A 303 -19.84 2.47 -22.84
C VAL A 303 -20.95 1.43 -22.79
N PRO A 304 -20.93 0.39 -23.64
CA PRO A 304 -22.01 -0.60 -23.70
C PRO A 304 -21.93 -1.65 -22.57
N HIS A 305 -21.18 -1.38 -21.50
CA HIS A 305 -20.97 -2.33 -20.38
C HIS A 305 -21.51 -1.73 -19.10
N ARG A 306 -22.22 -2.58 -18.33
CA ARG A 306 -22.83 -2.23 -17.05
C ARG A 306 -21.83 -2.18 -15.91
N ILE A 307 -20.68 -2.83 -16.07
CA ILE A 307 -19.55 -2.76 -15.15
C ILE A 307 -18.35 -2.17 -15.89
N PHE A 308 -17.78 -1.10 -15.34
CA PHE A 308 -16.64 -0.42 -15.93
C PHE A 308 -15.72 0.15 -14.86
N VAL A 309 -14.46 0.38 -15.24
CA VAL A 309 -13.43 0.96 -14.39
C VAL A 309 -13.13 2.36 -14.87
N LEU A 310 -13.18 3.33 -13.96
CA LEU A 310 -12.72 4.70 -14.14
C LEU A 310 -11.32 4.86 -13.54
N ARG A 311 -10.35 5.25 -14.37
CA ARG A 311 -8.97 5.59 -14.01
C ARG A 311 -8.70 7.06 -14.31
N THR A 312 -7.83 7.69 -13.53
CA THR A 312 -7.35 9.06 -13.83
C THR A 312 -5.95 8.97 -14.42
N VAL A 313 -5.76 9.43 -15.64
CA VAL A 313 -4.48 9.40 -16.36
C VAL A 313 -3.99 10.81 -16.67
N PHE A 314 -2.67 11.02 -16.59
CA PHE A 314 -2.04 12.27 -17.01
C PHE A 314 -1.69 12.19 -18.50
N GLY A 315 -2.30 13.03 -19.32
CA GLY A 315 -2.05 13.09 -20.75
C GLY A 315 -1.81 14.51 -21.24
N VAL A 316 -1.01 14.68 -22.28
CA VAL A 316 -0.90 15.97 -22.99
C VAL A 316 -1.99 16.00 -24.07
N PRO A 317 -2.97 16.92 -24.00
CA PRO A 317 -4.01 17.01 -25.02
C PRO A 317 -3.38 17.27 -26.39
N THR A 318 -3.78 16.52 -27.41
CA THR A 318 -3.31 16.69 -28.79
C THR A 318 -3.69 18.05 -29.40
N THR A 319 -4.55 18.81 -28.75
CA THR A 319 -5.16 20.05 -29.25
C THR A 319 -4.59 21.34 -28.64
N THR A 320 -3.74 21.28 -27.61
CA THR A 320 -3.20 22.49 -26.95
C THR A 320 -1.74 22.32 -26.55
N LEU A 321 -0.97 23.41 -26.65
CA LEU A 321 0.45 23.51 -26.28
C LEU A 321 0.75 22.88 -24.90
N GLY A 322 1.26 21.65 -24.92
CA GLY A 322 2.30 21.10 -24.05
C GLY A 322 2.02 20.91 -22.56
N LEU A 323 0.87 21.31 -22.01
CA LEU A 323 0.59 21.13 -20.58
C LEU A 323 -0.11 19.79 -20.30
N PRO A 324 0.41 18.95 -19.38
CA PRO A 324 -0.26 17.73 -18.96
C PRO A 324 -1.56 18.06 -18.21
N VAL A 325 -2.64 17.40 -18.59
CA VAL A 325 -3.96 17.53 -17.96
C VAL A 325 -4.39 16.15 -17.46
N MET A 326 -5.08 16.10 -16.31
CA MET A 326 -5.71 14.87 -15.85
C MET A 326 -6.93 14.56 -16.72
N GLN A 327 -6.99 13.36 -17.29
CA GLN A 327 -8.09 12.89 -18.10
C GLN A 327 -8.67 11.63 -17.47
N PRO A 328 -10.00 11.52 -17.35
CA PRO A 328 -10.65 10.27 -16.98
C PRO A 328 -10.55 9.28 -18.14
N GLU A 329 -10.11 8.07 -17.85
CA GLU A 329 -10.13 6.92 -18.74
C GLU A 329 -11.09 5.88 -18.18
N MET A 330 -12.10 5.52 -18.96
CA MET A 330 -13.02 4.45 -18.59
C MET A 330 -12.82 3.25 -19.50
N THR A 331 -12.70 2.07 -18.89
CA THR A 331 -12.53 0.80 -19.60
C THR A 331 -13.58 -0.19 -19.12
N PRO A 332 -14.23 -0.97 -20.00
CA PRO A 332 -15.10 -2.07 -19.59
C PRO A 332 -14.39 -3.00 -18.61
N HIS A 333 -15.09 -3.44 -17.57
CA HIS A 333 -14.60 -4.53 -16.73
C HIS A 333 -14.64 -5.82 -17.54
N GLN A 334 -13.56 -6.61 -17.46
CA GLN A 334 -13.52 -7.91 -18.13
C GLN A 334 -14.26 -8.95 -17.29
N GLU A 335 -15.50 -9.23 -17.68
CA GLU A 335 -16.25 -10.32 -17.10
C GLU A 335 -15.68 -11.69 -17.54
N PRO A 336 -15.67 -12.69 -16.67
CA PRO A 336 -15.21 -14.03 -17.00
C PRO A 336 -16.18 -14.74 -17.95
N GLU A 337 -15.68 -15.68 -18.76
CA GLU A 337 -16.52 -16.44 -19.71
C GLU A 337 -17.64 -17.26 -19.03
N LYS A 338 -17.48 -17.57 -17.74
CA LYS A 338 -18.46 -18.27 -16.91
C LYS A 338 -18.65 -17.50 -15.62
N SER A 339 -19.89 -17.39 -15.17
CA SER A 339 -20.18 -16.73 -13.89
C SER A 339 -19.37 -17.36 -12.76
N GLN A 340 -18.74 -16.51 -11.95
CA GLN A 340 -17.99 -16.89 -10.75
C GLN A 340 -18.88 -17.18 -9.55
N PHE A 341 -20.17 -16.87 -9.67
CA PHE A 341 -21.15 -17.05 -8.62
C PHE A 341 -22.00 -18.30 -8.90
N ALA A 342 -22.29 -19.03 -7.83
CA ALA A 342 -23.28 -20.09 -7.88
C ALA A 342 -24.70 -19.51 -8.01
N GLU A 343 -25.66 -20.35 -8.40
CA GLU A 343 -27.06 -19.92 -8.50
C GLU A 343 -27.63 -19.49 -7.15
N LEU A 344 -28.43 -18.41 -7.16
CA LEU A 344 -29.08 -17.87 -5.97
C LEU A 344 -30.27 -18.75 -5.55
N LEU A 345 -30.35 -19.08 -4.26
CA LEU A 345 -31.54 -19.72 -3.71
C LEU A 345 -32.73 -18.74 -3.73
N PRO A 346 -33.96 -19.21 -3.99
CA PRO A 346 -35.16 -18.37 -3.96
C PRO A 346 -35.35 -17.63 -2.62
N GLU A 347 -35.00 -18.25 -1.50
CA GLU A 347 -35.05 -17.60 -0.19
C GLU A 347 -34.12 -16.39 -0.09
N SER A 348 -32.92 -16.47 -0.70
CA SER A 348 -31.98 -15.34 -0.74
C SER A 348 -32.54 -14.18 -1.55
N MET A 349 -33.23 -14.46 -2.66
CA MET A 349 -33.91 -13.44 -3.45
C MET A 349 -34.95 -12.67 -2.63
N THR A 350 -35.77 -13.37 -1.84
CA THR A 350 -36.79 -12.71 -1.01
C THR A 350 -36.18 -11.76 0.03
N VAL A 351 -35.04 -12.13 0.62
CA VAL A 351 -34.33 -11.29 1.59
C VAL A 351 -33.68 -10.09 0.89
N LEU A 352 -33.04 -10.31 -0.26
CA LEU A 352 -32.45 -9.24 -1.07
C LEU A 352 -33.50 -8.20 -1.47
N SER A 353 -34.69 -8.64 -1.89
CA SER A 353 -35.82 -7.75 -2.22
C SER A 353 -36.29 -6.89 -1.04
N SER A 354 -36.06 -7.31 0.19
CA SER A 354 -36.41 -6.54 1.40
C SER A 354 -35.34 -5.55 1.86
N SER A 355 -34.12 -5.62 1.30
CA SER A 355 -32.94 -4.84 1.69
C SER A 355 -32.39 -4.05 0.49
N LEU A 356 -33.17 -3.09 -0.01
CA LEU A 356 -32.85 -2.29 -1.20
C LEU A 356 -31.53 -1.50 -1.08
N ASP A 357 -31.21 -0.96 0.10
CA ASP A 357 -30.07 -0.03 0.27
C ASP A 357 -28.85 -0.64 0.97
N LYS A 358 -28.90 -1.93 1.35
CA LYS A 358 -27.81 -2.58 2.09
C LYS A 358 -27.42 -3.90 1.45
N PRO A 359 -26.11 -4.19 1.35
CA PRO A 359 -25.66 -5.46 0.83
C PRO A 359 -26.09 -6.58 1.79
N THR A 360 -26.59 -7.67 1.23
CA THR A 360 -26.82 -8.91 1.96
C THR A 360 -25.60 -9.80 1.80
N ARG A 361 -25.05 -10.28 2.92
CA ARG A 361 -23.99 -11.28 2.89
C ARG A 361 -24.56 -12.62 2.43
N LEU A 362 -23.89 -13.24 1.47
CA LEU A 362 -24.22 -14.55 0.96
C LEU A 362 -23.12 -15.56 1.32
N TYR A 363 -23.54 -16.81 1.38
CA TYR A 363 -22.71 -17.96 1.71
C TYR A 363 -22.90 -19.02 0.64
N THR A 364 -21.79 -19.62 0.21
CA THR A 364 -21.83 -20.79 -0.66
C THR A 364 -22.27 -22.00 0.15
N THR A 365 -23.35 -22.63 -0.27
CA THR A 365 -23.89 -23.87 0.30
C THR A 365 -23.94 -24.94 -0.78
N GLN A 366 -24.02 -26.20 -0.37
CA GLN A 366 -24.28 -27.29 -1.30
C GLN A 366 -25.67 -27.87 -1.10
N ARG A 367 -26.43 -27.97 -2.19
CA ARG A 367 -27.69 -28.70 -2.24
C ARG A 367 -27.59 -29.80 -3.28
N ARG A 368 -27.65 -31.06 -2.83
CA ARG A 368 -27.53 -32.25 -3.70
C ARG A 368 -26.26 -32.26 -4.58
N GLY A 369 -25.15 -31.78 -4.04
CA GLY A 369 -23.86 -31.71 -4.75
C GLY A 369 -23.72 -30.54 -5.71
N VAL A 370 -24.70 -29.64 -5.79
CA VAL A 370 -24.64 -28.40 -6.58
C VAL A 370 -24.43 -27.21 -5.65
N ASN A 371 -23.46 -26.37 -5.96
CA ASN A 371 -23.19 -25.13 -5.22
C ASN A 371 -24.34 -24.13 -5.45
N MET A 372 -24.74 -23.44 -4.39
CA MET A 372 -25.85 -22.47 -4.36
C MET A 372 -25.50 -21.31 -3.41
N LEU A 373 -26.05 -20.11 -3.64
CA LEU A 373 -25.87 -18.96 -2.76
C LEU A 373 -27.06 -18.74 -1.81
N SER A 374 -26.76 -18.70 -0.51
CA SER A 374 -27.72 -18.54 0.59
C SER A 374 -27.40 -17.31 1.44
N HIS A 375 -28.40 -16.56 1.87
CA HIS A 375 -28.24 -15.53 2.92
C HIS A 375 -27.99 -16.14 4.32
N LYS A 376 -28.31 -17.42 4.52
CA LYS A 376 -28.06 -18.16 5.75
C LYS A 376 -26.71 -18.85 5.69
N HIS A 377 -25.92 -18.65 6.74
CA HIS A 377 -24.72 -19.45 7.00
C HIS A 377 -25.16 -20.85 7.45
N TYR A 378 -25.33 -21.76 6.49
CA TYR A 378 -25.58 -23.16 6.80
C TYR A 378 -24.24 -23.83 7.11
N ASP A 379 -23.89 -23.95 8.40
CA ASP A 379 -23.05 -25.08 8.81
C ASP A 379 -23.90 -26.31 8.53
N GLN A 380 -23.53 -27.11 7.54
CA GLN A 380 -24.21 -28.38 7.27
C GLN A 380 -24.06 -29.30 8.50
N GLY A 381 -24.97 -29.17 9.46
CA GLY A 381 -25.27 -30.26 10.36
C GLY A 381 -25.76 -31.42 9.51
N ALA A 382 -25.17 -32.61 9.68
CA ALA A 382 -25.44 -33.81 8.90
C ALA A 382 -26.94 -34.14 8.72
N TRP A 383 -27.81 -33.60 9.58
CA TRP A 383 -29.26 -33.78 9.55
C TRP A 383 -30.00 -33.08 8.41
N ASP A 384 -29.62 -31.86 8.03
CA ASP A 384 -30.32 -31.13 6.95
C ASP A 384 -29.95 -31.68 5.56
N ALA A 385 -28.71 -32.14 5.38
CA ALA A 385 -28.28 -32.85 4.18
C ALA A 385 -29.06 -34.17 3.99
N VAL A 386 -29.37 -34.87 5.09
CA VAL A 386 -30.21 -36.07 5.08
C VAL A 386 -31.67 -35.73 4.77
N ARG A 387 -32.25 -34.67 5.36
CA ARG A 387 -33.63 -34.26 5.07
C ARG A 387 -33.82 -33.90 3.60
N ASP A 388 -32.90 -33.13 3.02
CA ASP A 388 -32.98 -32.68 1.63
C ASP A 388 -32.69 -33.79 0.60
N PHE A 389 -31.92 -34.82 0.99
CA PHE A 389 -31.74 -36.03 0.20
C PHE A 389 -33.04 -36.83 0.07
N PHE A 390 -33.83 -36.91 1.13
CA PHE A 390 -35.11 -37.63 1.13
C PHE A 390 -36.32 -36.81 0.66
N GLY A 391 -36.14 -35.50 0.39
CA GLY A 391 -37.17 -34.67 -0.25
C GLY A 391 -38.37 -34.35 0.64
N PHE A 392 -38.16 -34.25 1.96
CA PHE A 392 -39.17 -33.79 2.91
C PHE A 392 -39.31 -32.27 2.97
#